data_AF-A0A8C3IVC0-F1
#
_entry.id   AF-A0A8C3IVC0-F1
#
_cell.length_a   1.000
_cell.length_b   1.000
_cell.length_c   1.000
_cell.angle_alpha   90.00
_cell.angle_beta   90.00
_cell.angle_gamma   90.00
#
_symmetry.space_group_name_H-M   'P 1'
#
loop_
_entity.id
_entity.type
_entity.pdbx_description
1 polymer ?
#
loop_
_entity_poly.entity_id
_entity_poly.type
_entity_poly.pdbx_seq_one_letter_code
_entity_poly.pdbx_strand_id
1 'polypeptide(L)'
;MAEAAALLLPGEAEALVQALRSGSLLNTGDHGWLRQHEAIEKLNMQAILSASASQEQLLIELLVNYAKIPTLIEELISVEIWKHKVFPVLCQLKDFKPKSTFPIYLVLHHEASIVNLLETMFFHKEICESAEDTILDLIDYSYRKLTLLAAWSTNGEFPTHEKLLPEDLTNASSMQVPVIRDRIVRENSGKWQAIAKHQVKHMFSPSEDELKHLACRWARTYNLDVMEALVPEKPKCGLCGSEATKRCSRCQNEWYCKRECQVQHWQKHKKACNLMADALKKIKEDLKVQP
;
A
#
# COMPACT_ATOMS: atom_id res chain seq x y z
N MET A 1 -6.06 15.59 26.95
CA MET A 1 -5.58 14.32 26.36
C MET A 1 -5.96 14.40 24.90
N ALA A 2 -5.00 14.39 23.98
CA ALA A 2 -5.31 14.36 22.57
C ALA A 2 -5.86 12.96 22.26
N GLU A 3 -7.09 12.90 21.75
CA GLU A 3 -7.67 11.68 21.20
C GLU A 3 -6.70 11.20 20.11
N ALA A 4 -6.21 9.95 20.21
CA ALA A 4 -5.35 9.39 19.19
C ALA A 4 -6.09 9.46 17.85
N ALA A 5 -5.44 9.99 16.82
CA ALA A 5 -6.04 10.10 15.51
C ALA A 5 -6.29 8.69 14.94
N ALA A 6 -7.50 8.17 15.11
CA ALA A 6 -7.93 6.93 14.48
C ALA A 6 -8.40 7.26 13.06
N LEU A 7 -7.74 6.67 12.07
CA LEU A 7 -8.13 6.79 10.66
C LEU A 7 -9.39 5.96 10.38
N LEU A 8 -9.47 4.78 11.00
CA LEU A 8 -10.56 3.83 10.84
C LEU A 8 -11.36 3.74 12.13
N LEU A 9 -12.69 3.73 12.01
CA LEU A 9 -13.54 3.32 13.11
C LEU A 9 -13.34 1.83 13.39
N PRO A 10 -13.53 1.34 14.64
CA PRO A 10 -13.30 -0.07 14.96
C PRO A 10 -14.06 -1.06 14.05
N GLY A 11 -15.34 -0.78 13.77
CA GLY A 11 -16.15 -1.63 12.88
C GLY A 11 -15.72 -1.56 11.41
N GLU A 12 -15.13 -0.44 10.97
CA GLU A 12 -14.56 -0.34 9.62
C GLU A 12 -13.27 -1.17 9.53
N ALA A 13 -12.39 -1.08 10.54
CA ALA A 13 -11.17 -1.87 10.61
C ALA A 13 -11.50 -3.38 10.60
N GLU A 14 -12.47 -3.81 11.40
CA GLU A 14 -12.95 -5.19 11.44
C GLU A 14 -13.45 -5.67 10.06
N ALA A 15 -14.33 -4.89 9.42
CA ALA A 15 -14.86 -5.22 8.11
C ALA A 15 -13.75 -5.33 7.03
N LEU A 16 -12.76 -4.43 7.07
CA LEU A 16 -11.62 -4.46 6.13
C LEU A 16 -10.74 -5.69 6.37
N VAL A 17 -10.38 -5.98 7.62
CA VAL A 17 -9.57 -7.16 7.98
C VAL A 17 -10.29 -8.44 7.58
N GLN A 18 -11.57 -8.58 7.93
CA GLN A 18 -12.35 -9.77 7.62
C GLN A 18 -12.43 -10.03 6.10
N ALA A 19 -12.53 -8.96 5.30
CA ALA A 19 -12.65 -9.03 3.84
C ALA A 19 -11.33 -9.38 3.10
N LEU A 20 -10.17 -9.31 3.76
CA LEU A 20 -8.88 -9.69 3.16
C LEU A 20 -8.92 -11.14 2.67
N ARG A 21 -8.40 -11.39 1.47
CA ARG A 21 -8.41 -12.72 0.85
C ARG A 21 -7.24 -12.90 -0.10
N SER A 22 -6.76 -14.13 -0.24
CA SER A 22 -5.79 -14.48 -1.29
C SER A 22 -6.52 -14.53 -2.64
N GLY A 23 -5.98 -13.84 -3.64
CA GLY A 23 -6.54 -13.81 -5.00
C GLY A 23 -5.79 -14.71 -5.99
N SER A 24 -6.44 -15.04 -7.11
CA SER A 24 -5.74 -15.62 -8.25
C SER A 24 -4.90 -14.57 -8.96
N LEU A 25 -3.69 -14.96 -9.43
CA LEU A 25 -2.85 -14.13 -10.30
C LEU A 25 -3.56 -13.64 -11.57
N LEU A 26 -4.64 -14.31 -12.00
CA LEU A 26 -5.44 -13.87 -13.15
C LEU A 26 -6.12 -12.52 -12.91
N ASN A 27 -6.52 -12.27 -11.66
CA ASN A 27 -7.35 -11.14 -11.22
C ASN A 27 -6.53 -9.94 -10.73
N THR A 28 -5.19 -10.04 -10.74
CA THR A 28 -4.31 -8.93 -10.34
C THR A 28 -4.61 -7.67 -11.15
N GLY A 29 -4.91 -6.57 -10.46
CA GLY A 29 -5.29 -5.29 -11.06
C GLY A 29 -6.79 -5.11 -11.32
N ASP A 30 -7.64 -6.09 -11.01
CA ASP A 30 -9.09 -5.96 -11.18
C ASP A 30 -9.74 -5.08 -10.13
N HIS A 31 -11.03 -4.75 -10.31
CA HIS A 31 -11.76 -3.92 -9.35
C HIS A 31 -11.82 -4.52 -7.93
N GLY A 32 -11.82 -5.84 -7.80
CA GLY A 32 -11.77 -6.53 -6.51
C GLY A 32 -10.40 -6.42 -5.86
N TRP A 33 -9.35 -6.64 -6.64
CA TRP A 33 -7.95 -6.49 -6.24
C TRP A 33 -7.65 -5.05 -5.85
N LEU A 34 -8.11 -4.06 -6.62
CA LEU A 34 -7.94 -2.63 -6.33
C LEU A 34 -8.66 -2.22 -5.03
N ARG A 35 -9.82 -2.81 -4.71
CA ARG A 35 -10.50 -2.62 -3.42
C ARG A 35 -9.67 -3.17 -2.27
N GLN A 36 -9.07 -4.34 -2.45
CA GLN A 36 -8.20 -4.96 -1.45
C GLN A 36 -6.90 -4.17 -1.26
N HIS A 37 -6.31 -3.65 -2.34
CA HIS A 37 -5.16 -2.75 -2.28
C HIS A 37 -5.45 -1.51 -1.42
N GLU A 38 -6.59 -0.85 -1.63
CA GLU A 38 -7.02 0.27 -0.79
C GLU A 38 -7.26 -0.15 0.67
N ALA A 39 -7.86 -1.31 0.90
CA ALA A 39 -8.07 -1.83 2.25
C ALA A 39 -6.75 -2.01 2.99
N ILE A 40 -5.76 -2.65 2.36
CA ILE A 40 -4.44 -2.88 2.93
C ILE A 40 -3.72 -1.57 3.21
N GLU A 41 -3.83 -0.56 2.34
CA GLU A 41 -3.27 0.76 2.58
C GLU A 41 -3.88 1.47 3.78
N LYS A 42 -5.20 1.42 3.94
CA LYS A 42 -5.87 1.99 5.11
C LYS A 42 -5.47 1.28 6.39
N LEU A 43 -5.37 -0.05 6.36
CA LEU A 43 -4.89 -0.83 7.50
C LEU A 43 -3.43 -0.51 7.83
N ASN A 44 -2.57 -0.35 6.82
CA ASN A 44 -1.18 0.07 6.99
C ASN A 44 -1.06 1.44 7.65
N MET A 45 -1.82 2.43 7.17
CA MET A 45 -1.86 3.76 7.78
C MET A 45 -2.35 3.70 9.22
N GLN A 46 -3.42 2.93 9.49
CA GLN A 46 -3.93 2.74 10.84
C GLN A 46 -2.90 2.06 11.76
N ALA A 47 -2.15 1.07 11.25
CA ALA A 47 -1.08 0.40 11.99
C ALA A 47 0.01 1.40 12.42
N ILE A 48 0.48 2.24 11.49
CA ILE A 48 1.52 3.26 11.77
C ILE A 48 1.02 4.29 12.80
N LEU A 49 -0.23 4.74 12.68
CA LEU A 49 -0.84 5.68 13.63
C LEU A 49 -0.96 5.07 15.02
N SER A 50 -1.44 3.83 15.09
CA SER A 50 -1.56 3.07 16.33
C SER A 50 -0.18 2.87 16.99
N ALA A 51 0.86 2.53 16.21
CA ALA A 51 2.22 2.39 16.71
C ALA A 51 2.77 3.69 17.28
N SER A 52 2.58 4.79 16.54
CA SER A 52 3.02 6.13 16.95
C SER A 52 2.31 6.61 18.24
N ALA A 53 1.10 6.13 18.49
CA ALA A 53 0.32 6.43 19.69
C ALA A 53 0.47 5.39 20.82
N SER A 54 1.21 4.30 20.60
CA SER A 54 1.28 3.13 21.50
C SER A 54 -0.11 2.53 21.83
N GLN A 55 -0.99 2.45 20.82
CA GLN A 55 -2.37 1.95 20.89
C GLN A 55 -2.67 0.92 19.78
N GLU A 56 -1.98 -0.22 19.79
CA GLU A 56 -1.98 -1.21 18.69
C GLU A 56 -2.94 -2.40 18.87
N GLN A 57 -3.57 -2.51 20.05
CA GLN A 57 -4.28 -3.73 20.46
C GLN A 57 -5.37 -4.20 19.48
N LEU A 58 -6.18 -3.27 18.95
CA LEU A 58 -7.33 -3.63 18.11
C LEU A 58 -6.92 -4.33 16.81
N LEU A 59 -5.96 -3.78 16.07
CA LEU A 59 -5.61 -4.33 14.76
C LEU A 59 -4.91 -5.68 14.90
N ILE A 60 -4.08 -5.85 15.93
CA ILE A 60 -3.45 -7.12 16.28
C ILE A 60 -4.52 -8.17 16.55
N GLU A 61 -5.48 -7.87 17.44
CA GLU A 61 -6.58 -8.77 17.76
C GLU A 61 -7.37 -9.17 16.53
N LEU A 62 -7.72 -8.23 15.66
CA LEU A 62 -8.46 -8.51 14.43
C LEU A 62 -7.66 -9.41 13.48
N LEU A 63 -6.38 -9.11 13.24
CA LEU A 63 -5.55 -9.89 12.31
C LEU A 63 -5.33 -11.33 12.80
N VAL A 64 -5.17 -11.52 14.11
CA VAL A 64 -5.03 -12.84 14.75
C VAL A 64 -6.37 -13.59 14.73
N ASN A 65 -7.46 -12.96 15.20
CA ASN A 65 -8.78 -13.60 15.31
C ASN A 65 -9.33 -14.06 13.95
N TYR A 66 -9.07 -13.30 12.88
CA TYR A 66 -9.48 -13.65 11.53
C TYR A 66 -8.41 -14.41 10.73
N ALA A 67 -7.29 -14.79 11.35
CA ALA A 67 -6.17 -15.52 10.74
C ALA A 67 -5.69 -14.90 9.41
N LYS A 68 -5.46 -13.58 9.40
CA LYS A 68 -5.16 -12.82 8.17
C LYS A 68 -3.67 -12.64 7.89
N ILE A 69 -2.79 -12.96 8.83
CA ILE A 69 -1.33 -12.91 8.59
C ILE A 69 -0.91 -13.86 7.45
N PRO A 70 -1.33 -15.14 7.41
CA PRO A 70 -1.06 -16.01 6.27
C PRO A 70 -1.62 -15.49 4.94
N THR A 71 -2.79 -14.84 4.97
CA THR A 71 -3.42 -14.24 3.78
C THR A 71 -2.57 -13.09 3.23
N LEU A 72 -2.06 -12.21 4.10
CA LEU A 72 -1.19 -11.10 3.70
C LEU A 72 0.14 -11.59 3.13
N ILE A 73 0.73 -12.62 3.73
CA ILE A 73 1.96 -13.25 3.21
C ILE A 73 1.70 -13.87 1.84
N GLU A 74 0.58 -14.57 1.64
CA GLU A 74 0.24 -15.13 0.34
C GLU A 74 0.02 -14.06 -0.74
N GLU A 75 -0.63 -12.95 -0.40
CA GLU A 75 -0.79 -11.82 -1.33
C GLU A 75 0.56 -11.18 -1.68
N LEU A 76 1.47 -11.03 -0.71
CA LEU A 76 2.84 -10.54 -0.93
C LEU A 76 3.59 -11.41 -1.94
N ILE A 77 3.59 -12.72 -1.72
CA ILE A 77 4.26 -13.68 -2.61
C ILE A 77 3.59 -13.69 -4.00
N SER A 78 2.27 -13.55 -4.05
CA SER A 78 1.52 -13.47 -5.31
C SER A 78 1.94 -12.25 -6.15
N VAL A 79 2.00 -11.05 -5.55
CA VAL A 79 2.45 -9.83 -6.24
C VAL A 79 3.90 -9.96 -6.69
N GLU A 80 4.77 -10.54 -5.85
CA GLU A 80 6.14 -10.79 -6.24
C GLU A 80 6.23 -11.71 -7.46
N ILE A 81 5.49 -12.82 -7.49
CA ILE A 81 5.48 -13.75 -8.63
C ILE A 81 4.93 -13.05 -9.87
N TRP A 82 3.85 -12.28 -9.73
CA TRP A 82 3.28 -11.49 -10.83
C TRP A 82 4.35 -10.57 -11.45
N LYS A 83 5.11 -9.84 -10.62
CA LYS A 83 6.19 -8.96 -11.05
C LYS A 83 7.29 -9.69 -11.82
N HIS A 84 7.59 -10.94 -11.49
CA HIS A 84 8.68 -11.70 -12.14
C HIS A 84 8.24 -12.56 -13.32
N LYS A 85 6.98 -13.01 -13.34
CA LYS A 85 6.48 -14.00 -14.33
C LYS A 85 5.47 -13.43 -15.31
N VAL A 86 4.63 -12.51 -14.87
CA VAL A 86 3.54 -11.95 -15.70
C VAL A 86 3.95 -10.59 -16.28
N PHE A 87 4.49 -9.71 -15.45
CA PHE A 87 4.87 -8.35 -15.87
C PHE A 87 5.88 -8.30 -17.03
N PRO A 88 6.95 -9.11 -17.09
CA PRO A 88 7.85 -9.11 -18.23
C PRO A 88 7.15 -9.55 -19.53
N VAL A 89 6.22 -10.51 -19.42
CA VAL A 89 5.44 -10.99 -20.56
C VAL A 89 4.47 -9.90 -21.03
N LEU A 90 3.79 -9.21 -20.12
CA LEU A 90 2.94 -8.04 -20.42
C LEU A 90 3.71 -7.00 -21.25
N CYS A 91 4.90 -6.62 -20.82
CA CYS A 91 5.74 -5.64 -21.51
C CYS A 91 6.24 -6.08 -22.91
N GLN A 92 6.25 -7.38 -23.20
CA GLN A 92 6.67 -7.94 -24.49
C GLN A 92 5.51 -8.13 -25.48
N LEU A 93 4.26 -7.94 -25.04
CA LEU A 93 3.09 -8.05 -25.92
C LEU A 93 3.03 -6.85 -26.89
N LYS A 94 2.95 -7.13 -28.19
CA LYS A 94 2.97 -6.09 -29.25
C LYS A 94 1.79 -5.12 -29.18
N ASP A 95 0.65 -5.60 -28.70
CA ASP A 95 -0.61 -4.88 -28.53
C ASP A 95 -0.69 -4.13 -27.19
N PHE A 96 0.28 -4.31 -26.30
CA PHE A 96 0.29 -3.61 -25.01
C PHE A 96 0.93 -2.23 -25.14
N LYS A 97 0.07 -1.21 -25.29
CA LYS A 97 0.46 0.21 -25.30
C LYS A 97 -0.44 0.98 -24.34
N PRO A 98 -0.24 0.86 -23.02
CA PRO A 98 -1.13 1.47 -22.04
C PRO A 98 -1.09 2.99 -22.15
N LYS A 99 -2.25 3.64 -22.12
CA LYS A 99 -2.37 5.11 -22.09
C LYS A 99 -1.77 5.73 -20.82
N SER A 100 -1.71 4.95 -19.73
CA SER A 100 -1.14 5.34 -18.45
C SER A 100 -0.49 4.15 -17.78
N THR A 101 0.65 4.38 -17.13
CA THR A 101 1.36 3.38 -16.32
C THR A 101 0.80 3.26 -14.90
N PHE A 102 -0.14 4.14 -14.52
CA PHE A 102 -0.67 4.21 -13.16
C PHE A 102 -1.27 2.89 -12.64
N PRO A 103 -2.10 2.14 -13.40
CA PRO A 103 -2.62 0.86 -12.93
C PRO A 103 -1.52 -0.19 -12.67
N ILE A 104 -0.46 -0.19 -13.48
CA ILE A 104 0.70 -1.09 -13.30
C ILE A 104 1.46 -0.69 -12.03
N TYR A 105 1.66 0.62 -11.84
CA TYR A 105 2.30 1.15 -10.65
C TYR A 105 1.57 0.72 -9.37
N LEU A 106 0.23 0.74 -9.34
CA LEU A 106 -0.52 0.28 -8.16
C LEU A 106 -0.25 -1.19 -7.83
N VAL A 107 -0.10 -2.06 -8.84
CA VAL A 107 0.28 -3.48 -8.61
C VAL A 107 1.66 -3.58 -7.99
N LEU A 108 2.64 -2.83 -8.51
CA LEU A 108 3.99 -2.82 -7.97
C LEU A 108 4.06 -2.20 -6.57
N HIS A 109 3.28 -1.15 -6.33
CA HIS A 109 3.20 -0.47 -5.04
C HIS A 109 2.57 -1.35 -3.97
N HIS A 110 1.67 -2.28 -4.34
CA HIS A 110 1.03 -3.19 -3.39
C HIS A 110 2.02 -4.04 -2.58
N GLU A 111 3.12 -4.49 -3.20
CA GLU A 111 4.19 -5.21 -2.52
C GLU A 111 4.77 -4.37 -1.37
N ALA A 112 4.99 -3.07 -1.60
CA ALA A 112 5.48 -2.15 -0.57
C ALA A 112 4.43 -1.92 0.54
N SER A 113 3.15 -1.80 0.18
CA SER A 113 2.05 -1.65 1.14
C SER A 113 1.97 -2.82 2.12
N ILE A 114 2.06 -4.04 1.59
CA ILE A 114 1.97 -5.26 2.40
C ILE A 114 3.22 -5.40 3.27
N VAL A 115 4.42 -5.19 2.71
CA VAL A 115 5.67 -5.25 3.48
C VAL A 115 5.64 -4.26 4.64
N ASN A 116 5.22 -3.01 4.42
CA ASN A 116 5.16 -1.99 5.46
C ASN A 116 4.15 -2.34 6.58
N LEU A 117 2.97 -2.87 6.20
CA LEU A 117 1.99 -3.35 7.18
C LEU A 117 2.56 -4.52 7.99
N LEU A 118 3.15 -5.52 7.34
CA LEU A 118 3.75 -6.67 8.02
C LEU A 118 4.91 -6.22 8.91
N GLU A 119 5.81 -5.37 8.43
CA GLU A 119 6.91 -4.81 9.21
C GLU A 119 6.40 -4.21 10.52
N THR A 120 5.36 -3.38 10.46
CA THR A 120 4.76 -2.76 11.65
C THR A 120 4.14 -3.81 12.59
N MET A 121 3.47 -4.83 12.06
CA MET A 121 2.78 -5.84 12.88
C MET A 121 3.70 -6.89 13.49
N PHE A 122 4.80 -7.25 12.83
CA PHE A 122 5.73 -8.31 13.30
C PHE A 122 6.59 -7.90 14.52
N PHE A 123 6.44 -6.68 15.04
CA PHE A 123 6.96 -6.32 16.36
C PHE A 123 6.18 -6.97 17.52
N HIS A 124 5.02 -7.59 17.22
CA HIS A 124 4.16 -8.24 18.21
C HIS A 124 4.26 -9.76 18.13
N LYS A 125 4.45 -10.41 19.28
CA LYS A 125 4.65 -11.85 19.38
C LYS A 125 3.44 -12.63 18.85
N GLU A 126 2.24 -12.15 19.11
CA GLU A 126 0.97 -12.74 18.70
C GLU A 126 0.86 -12.82 17.16
N ILE A 127 1.39 -11.82 16.46
CA ILE A 127 1.44 -11.78 14.99
C ILE A 127 2.43 -12.82 14.47
N CYS A 128 3.60 -12.95 15.10
CA CYS A 128 4.57 -13.98 14.76
C CYS A 128 4.00 -15.39 14.93
N GLU A 129 3.27 -15.64 16.03
CA GLU A 129 2.61 -16.94 16.29
C GLU A 129 1.49 -17.20 15.27
N SER A 130 0.71 -16.18 14.90
CA SER A 130 -0.37 -16.28 13.90
C SER A 130 0.13 -16.49 12.46
N ALA A 131 1.42 -16.27 12.19
CA ALA A 131 1.99 -16.49 10.86
C ALA A 131 2.15 -17.98 10.52
N GLU A 132 2.18 -18.85 11.53
CA GLU A 132 2.33 -20.31 11.38
C GLU A 132 3.48 -20.68 10.41
N ASP A 133 3.32 -21.71 9.59
CA ASP A 133 4.32 -22.15 8.61
C ASP A 133 4.56 -21.13 7.48
N THR A 134 3.63 -20.18 7.27
CA THR A 134 3.76 -19.17 6.19
C THR A 134 4.85 -18.15 6.47
N ILE A 135 5.33 -18.05 7.72
CA ILE A 135 6.48 -17.21 8.07
C ILE A 135 7.74 -17.59 7.27
N LEU A 136 7.86 -18.86 6.85
CA LEU A 136 8.99 -19.32 6.06
C LEU A 136 9.02 -18.70 4.65
N ASP A 137 7.84 -18.54 4.03
CA ASP A 137 7.71 -17.83 2.75
C ASP A 137 8.10 -16.35 2.90
N LEU A 138 7.78 -15.72 4.04
CA LEU A 138 8.19 -14.33 4.33
C LEU A 138 9.70 -14.21 4.58
N ILE A 139 10.31 -15.18 5.29
CA ILE A 139 11.76 -15.23 5.50
C ILE A 139 12.50 -15.43 4.17
N ASP A 140 12.05 -16.36 3.32
CA ASP A 140 12.61 -16.56 1.98
C ASP A 140 12.49 -15.32 1.10
N TYR A 141 11.32 -14.68 1.10
CA TYR A 141 11.13 -13.39 0.44
C TYR A 141 12.14 -12.35 0.91
N SER A 142 12.29 -12.18 2.22
CA SER A 142 13.18 -11.19 2.82
C SER A 142 14.64 -11.48 2.49
N TYR A 143 15.06 -12.74 2.58
CA TYR A 143 16.40 -13.19 2.20
C TYR A 143 16.71 -12.84 0.75
N ARG A 144 15.82 -13.16 -0.19
CA ARG A 144 16.01 -12.84 -1.62
C ARG A 144 16.11 -11.34 -1.89
N LYS A 145 15.34 -10.50 -1.16
CA LYS A 145 15.46 -9.04 -1.27
C LYS A 145 16.81 -8.54 -0.75
N LEU A 146 17.25 -9.04 0.40
CA LEU A 146 18.54 -8.67 0.99
C LEU A 146 19.72 -9.11 0.11
N THR A 147 19.68 -10.33 -0.43
CA THR A 147 20.69 -10.82 -1.39
C THR A 147 20.74 -9.95 -2.64
N LEU A 148 19.58 -9.57 -3.19
CA LEU A 148 19.50 -8.65 -4.32
C LEU A 148 20.15 -7.30 -4.00
N LEU A 149 19.83 -6.71 -2.84
CA LEU A 149 20.38 -5.44 -2.39
C LEU A 149 21.90 -5.52 -2.15
N ALA A 150 22.37 -6.60 -1.54
CA ALA A 150 23.78 -6.84 -1.29
C ALA A 150 24.57 -6.97 -2.61
N ALA A 151 24.02 -7.70 -3.59
CA ALA A 151 24.63 -7.86 -4.90
C ALA A 151 24.65 -6.55 -5.71
N TRP A 152 23.66 -5.67 -5.53
CA TRP A 152 23.69 -4.33 -6.14
C TRP A 152 24.83 -3.48 -5.59
N SER A 153 25.07 -3.55 -4.26
CA SER A 153 26.13 -2.82 -3.59
C SER A 153 27.52 -3.20 -4.11
N THR A 154 27.70 -4.44 -4.57
CA THR A 154 29.00 -4.95 -5.04
C THR A 154 29.24 -4.77 -6.53
N ASN A 155 28.22 -4.95 -7.39
CA ASN A 155 28.43 -5.10 -8.83
C ASN A 155 27.76 -4.01 -9.71
N GLY A 156 26.86 -3.19 -9.19
CA GLY A 156 26.15 -2.16 -9.99
C GLY A 156 25.23 -2.71 -11.11
N GLU A 157 25.10 -4.03 -11.25
CA GLU A 157 24.23 -4.71 -12.22
C GLU A 157 23.18 -5.60 -11.52
N PHE A 158 22.03 -5.80 -12.16
CA PHE A 158 20.96 -6.66 -11.65
C PHE A 158 21.36 -8.15 -11.76
N PRO A 159 21.44 -8.90 -10.65
CA PRO A 159 21.56 -10.35 -10.71
C PRO A 159 20.29 -10.95 -11.34
N THR A 160 20.45 -11.75 -12.37
CA THR A 160 19.39 -12.67 -12.82
C THR A 160 19.12 -13.69 -11.72
N HIS A 161 17.92 -13.66 -11.12
CA HIS A 161 17.39 -14.60 -10.12
C HIS A 161 18.21 -15.89 -9.97
N GLU A 162 19.18 -15.87 -9.06
CA GLU A 162 19.73 -17.12 -8.54
C GLU A 162 18.65 -17.72 -7.64
N LYS A 163 18.11 -18.86 -8.08
CA LYS A 163 17.37 -19.73 -7.17
C LYS A 163 18.34 -20.08 -6.04
N LEU A 164 17.86 -20.04 -4.79
CA LEU A 164 18.53 -20.73 -3.69
C LEU A 164 18.85 -22.15 -4.17
N LEU A 165 20.14 -22.46 -4.28
CA LEU A 165 20.56 -23.83 -4.54
C LEU A 165 20.35 -24.60 -3.23
N PRO A 166 19.85 -25.85 -3.29
CA PRO A 166 19.67 -26.67 -2.10
C PRO A 166 20.92 -26.76 -1.22
N GLU A 167 22.09 -26.59 -1.84
CA GLU A 167 23.41 -26.64 -1.22
C GLU A 167 23.64 -25.49 -0.22
N ASP A 168 23.06 -24.30 -0.43
CA ASP A 168 23.20 -23.15 0.48
C ASP A 168 22.41 -23.33 1.80
N LEU A 169 21.46 -24.28 1.82
CA LEU A 169 20.62 -24.62 2.96
C LEU A 169 21.08 -25.90 3.69
N THR A 170 22.12 -26.58 3.20
CA THR A 170 22.53 -27.92 3.68
C THR A 170 23.02 -27.98 5.12
N ASN A 171 23.30 -26.83 5.75
CA ASN A 171 23.72 -26.79 7.15
C ASN A 171 22.56 -26.72 8.16
N ALA A 172 21.30 -26.69 7.70
CA ALA A 172 20.12 -26.74 8.55
C ALA A 172 19.37 -28.05 8.35
N SER A 173 19.77 -29.09 9.08
CA SER A 173 19.03 -30.34 9.16
C SER A 173 17.61 -30.08 9.71
N SER A 174 16.59 -30.43 8.91
CA SER A 174 15.12 -30.34 9.13
C SER A 174 14.35 -29.13 8.57
N MET A 175 14.82 -28.46 7.51
CA MET A 175 14.12 -27.28 6.99
C MET A 175 12.79 -27.59 6.29
N GLN A 176 11.69 -27.15 6.89
CA GLN A 176 10.46 -26.80 6.18
C GLN A 176 10.80 -25.80 5.05
N VAL A 177 10.15 -25.94 3.88
CA VAL A 177 10.45 -25.17 2.66
C VAL A 177 9.33 -24.16 2.39
N PRO A 178 9.60 -22.96 1.84
CA PRO A 178 8.57 -22.03 1.38
C PRO A 178 7.54 -22.69 0.45
N VAL A 179 6.30 -22.84 0.89
CA VAL A 179 5.28 -23.65 0.19
C VAL A 179 4.44 -22.77 -0.73
N ILE A 180 4.12 -21.54 -0.32
CA ILE A 180 3.21 -20.67 -1.06
C ILE A 180 3.80 -20.34 -2.42
N ARG A 181 5.08 -19.94 -2.47
CA ARG A 181 5.74 -19.59 -3.73
C ARG A 181 5.71 -20.75 -4.72
N ASP A 182 6.13 -21.93 -4.29
CA ASP A 182 6.20 -23.12 -5.13
C ASP A 182 4.82 -23.57 -5.60
N ARG A 183 3.80 -23.48 -4.74
CA ARG A 183 2.40 -23.73 -5.10
C ARG A 183 1.94 -22.81 -6.23
N ILE A 184 2.07 -21.49 -6.05
CA ILE A 184 1.62 -20.51 -7.04
C ILE A 184 2.36 -20.69 -8.38
N VAL A 185 3.68 -20.91 -8.35
CA VAL A 185 4.47 -21.15 -9.57
C VAL A 185 4.01 -22.42 -10.28
N ARG A 186 3.79 -23.51 -9.54
CA ARG A 186 3.35 -24.80 -10.11
C ARG A 186 1.96 -24.71 -10.73
N GLU A 187 1.00 -24.09 -10.05
CA GLU A 187 -0.40 -23.97 -10.51
C GLU A 187 -0.54 -23.09 -11.77
N ASN A 188 0.38 -22.14 -11.95
CA ASN A 188 0.37 -21.19 -13.07
C ASN A 188 1.42 -21.49 -14.14
N SER A 189 2.16 -22.59 -14.00
CA SER A 189 3.15 -23.02 -15.00
C SER A 189 2.51 -23.18 -16.38
N GLY A 190 3.15 -22.59 -17.40
CA GLY A 190 2.64 -22.56 -18.77
C GLY A 190 1.49 -21.58 -19.03
N LYS A 191 0.95 -20.89 -18.00
CA LYS A 191 -0.21 -19.98 -18.13
C LYS A 191 0.17 -18.50 -18.15
N TRP A 192 1.44 -18.15 -17.93
CA TRP A 192 1.91 -16.75 -17.81
C TRP A 192 1.47 -15.86 -18.97
N GLN A 193 1.59 -16.34 -20.21
CA GLN A 193 1.18 -15.59 -21.39
C GLN A 193 -0.33 -15.44 -21.52
N ALA A 194 -1.11 -16.45 -21.11
CA ALA A 194 -2.57 -16.37 -21.10
C ALA A 194 -3.07 -15.36 -20.06
N ILE A 195 -2.47 -15.37 -18.86
CA ILE A 195 -2.74 -14.41 -17.79
C ILE A 195 -2.42 -12.99 -18.27
N ALA A 196 -1.24 -12.76 -18.85
CA ALA A 196 -0.83 -11.46 -19.37
C ALA A 196 -1.84 -10.93 -20.41
N LYS A 197 -2.21 -11.74 -21.41
CA LYS A 197 -3.19 -11.34 -22.44
C LYS A 197 -4.56 -11.01 -21.86
N HIS A 198 -5.03 -11.79 -20.89
CA HIS A 198 -6.27 -11.51 -20.17
C HIS A 198 -6.21 -10.14 -19.48
N GLN A 199 -5.12 -9.86 -18.76
CA GLN A 199 -4.98 -8.63 -18.00
C GLN A 199 -4.79 -7.38 -18.87
N VAL A 200 -4.08 -7.47 -20.01
CA VAL A 200 -4.02 -6.35 -20.98
C VAL A 200 -5.42 -5.93 -21.41
N LYS A 201 -6.26 -6.91 -21.74
CA LYS A 201 -7.60 -6.67 -22.29
C LYS A 201 -8.56 -6.11 -21.24
N HIS A 202 -8.46 -6.55 -19.99
CA HIS A 202 -9.48 -6.30 -18.98
C HIS A 202 -9.05 -5.34 -17.86
N MET A 203 -7.75 -5.15 -17.62
CA MET A 203 -7.22 -4.50 -16.41
C MET A 203 -6.35 -3.28 -16.74
N PHE A 204 -5.40 -3.46 -17.67
CA PHE A 204 -4.33 -2.48 -17.92
C PHE A 204 -4.58 -1.59 -19.14
N SER A 205 -5.81 -1.59 -19.66
CA SER A 205 -6.25 -0.70 -20.74
C SER A 205 -7.53 0.08 -20.35
N PRO A 206 -7.56 0.78 -19.21
CA PRO A 206 -8.75 1.50 -18.77
C PRO A 206 -9.07 2.70 -19.69
N SER A 207 -10.34 3.07 -19.73
CA SER A 207 -10.81 4.34 -20.29
C SER A 207 -10.28 5.54 -19.48
N GLU A 208 -10.36 6.74 -20.05
CA GLU A 208 -9.93 7.97 -19.36
C GLU A 208 -10.77 8.26 -18.11
N ASP A 209 -12.06 7.96 -18.15
CA ASP A 209 -12.96 8.12 -17.00
C ASP A 209 -12.62 7.13 -15.89
N GLU A 210 -12.39 5.84 -16.21
CA GLU A 210 -11.95 4.84 -15.24
C GLU A 210 -10.61 5.23 -14.61
N LEU A 211 -9.66 5.72 -15.41
CA LEU A 211 -8.37 6.20 -14.93
C LEU A 211 -8.53 7.40 -13.98
N LYS A 212 -9.39 8.37 -14.33
CA LYS A 212 -9.70 9.51 -13.46
C LYS A 212 -10.32 9.05 -12.15
N HIS A 213 -11.28 8.13 -12.20
CA HIS A 213 -11.89 7.56 -11.00
C HIS A 213 -10.88 6.83 -10.12
N LEU A 214 -10.00 6.02 -10.70
CA LEU A 214 -8.96 5.30 -9.97
C LEU A 214 -7.98 6.27 -9.31
N ALA A 215 -7.52 7.29 -10.04
CA ALA A 215 -6.62 8.31 -9.51
C ALA A 215 -7.28 9.11 -8.38
N CYS A 216 -8.53 9.53 -8.55
CA CYS A 216 -9.29 10.23 -7.50
C CYS A 216 -9.49 9.35 -6.26
N ARG A 217 -9.79 8.06 -6.45
CA ARG A 217 -9.98 7.11 -5.35
C ARG A 217 -8.68 6.91 -4.58
N TRP A 218 -7.57 6.67 -5.28
CA TRP A 218 -6.25 6.52 -4.68
C TRP A 218 -5.78 7.77 -3.93
N ALA A 219 -5.95 8.95 -4.53
CA ALA A 219 -5.60 10.22 -3.90
C ALA A 219 -6.38 10.48 -2.60
N ARG A 220 -7.59 9.92 -2.45
CA ARG A 220 -8.37 10.02 -1.20
C ARG A 220 -7.82 9.13 -0.09
N THR A 221 -7.17 8.01 -0.42
CA THR A 221 -6.52 7.14 0.56
C THR A 221 -5.39 7.89 1.28
N TYR A 222 -4.63 8.70 0.55
CA TYR A 222 -3.58 9.57 1.09
C TYR A 222 -4.05 11.02 1.27
N ASN A 223 -5.26 11.21 1.79
CA ASN A 223 -5.75 12.57 1.98
C ASN A 223 -4.84 13.37 2.95
N LEU A 224 -4.94 14.70 2.89
CA LEU A 224 -4.06 15.59 3.66
C LEU A 224 -4.14 15.36 5.18
N ASP A 225 -5.27 14.87 5.68
CA ASP A 225 -5.49 14.64 7.10
C ASP A 225 -4.77 13.36 7.56
N VAL A 226 -4.80 12.30 6.73
CA VAL A 226 -4.01 11.07 6.93
C VAL A 226 -2.53 11.40 6.89
N MET A 227 -2.08 12.11 5.85
CA MET A 227 -0.67 12.47 5.71
C MET A 227 -0.19 13.30 6.89
N GLU A 228 -1.00 14.23 7.40
CA GLU A 228 -0.65 14.98 8.62
C GLU A 228 -0.55 14.06 9.83
N ALA A 229 -1.53 13.17 10.04
CA ALA A 229 -1.52 12.28 11.20
C ALA A 229 -0.28 11.37 11.24
N LEU A 230 0.26 11.03 10.07
CA LEU A 230 1.48 10.22 9.94
C LEU A 230 2.78 11.03 10.11
N VAL A 231 2.74 12.36 10.11
CA VAL A 231 3.93 13.21 10.26
C VAL A 231 4.17 13.49 11.76
N PRO A 232 5.34 13.09 12.32
CA PRO A 232 5.63 13.31 13.74
C PRO A 232 5.74 14.79 14.11
N GLU A 233 6.13 15.63 13.15
CA GLU A 233 6.28 17.07 13.35
C GLU A 233 4.93 17.78 13.33
N LYS A 234 4.66 18.52 14.39
CA LYS A 234 3.46 19.36 14.47
C LYS A 234 3.51 20.49 13.44
N PRO A 235 2.35 20.88 12.86
CA PRO A 235 2.30 21.92 11.86
C PRO A 235 2.81 23.26 12.42
N LYS A 236 3.50 24.03 11.57
CA LYS A 236 4.05 25.35 11.92
C LYS A 236 3.21 26.47 11.33
N CYS A 237 3.13 27.60 12.02
CA CYS A 237 2.38 28.75 11.57
C CYS A 237 3.05 29.37 10.34
N GLY A 238 2.30 29.54 9.24
CA GLY A 238 2.78 30.15 8.00
C GLY A 238 3.21 31.62 8.11
N LEU A 239 3.01 32.26 9.27
CA LEU A 239 3.51 33.61 9.54
C LEU A 239 4.72 33.62 10.48
N CYS A 240 4.58 33.07 11.69
CA CYS A 240 5.57 33.21 12.76
C CYS A 240 6.41 31.95 13.02
N GLY A 241 6.11 30.83 12.35
CA GLY A 241 6.85 29.57 12.49
C GLY A 241 6.59 28.79 13.78
N SER A 242 5.87 29.37 14.76
CA SER A 242 5.48 28.68 16.00
C SER A 242 4.50 27.53 15.73
N GLU A 243 4.41 26.57 16.65
CA GLU A 243 3.45 25.46 16.58
C GLU A 243 2.02 25.98 16.33
N ALA A 244 1.37 25.40 15.33
CA ALA A 244 0.03 25.76 14.88
C ALA A 244 -0.99 24.71 15.29
N THR A 245 -2.22 25.15 15.52
CA THR A 245 -3.34 24.27 15.90
C THR A 245 -4.59 24.51 15.06
N LYS A 246 -4.58 25.53 14.19
CA LYS A 246 -5.74 25.95 13.41
C LYS A 246 -5.40 26.03 11.92
N ARG A 247 -6.18 25.35 11.10
CA ARG A 247 -6.15 25.50 9.64
C ARG A 247 -7.01 26.66 9.18
N CYS A 248 -6.66 27.22 8.01
CA CYS A 248 -7.57 28.09 7.30
C CYS A 248 -8.88 27.35 6.97
N SER A 249 -10.01 27.77 7.53
CA SER A 249 -11.31 27.13 7.31
C SER A 249 -11.79 27.14 5.85
N ARG A 250 -11.22 28.02 5.01
CA ARG A 250 -11.63 28.17 3.62
C ARG A 250 -10.91 27.21 2.68
N CYS A 251 -9.58 27.18 2.73
CA CYS A 251 -8.78 26.33 1.83
C CYS A 251 -8.25 25.06 2.50
N GLN A 252 -8.32 24.96 3.83
CA GLN A 252 -7.84 23.84 4.64
C GLN A 252 -6.36 23.47 4.47
N ASN A 253 -5.58 24.25 3.72
CA ASN A 253 -4.19 23.93 3.36
C ASN A 253 -3.13 24.63 4.23
N GLU A 254 -3.43 25.79 4.80
CA GLU A 254 -2.44 26.63 5.52
C GLU A 254 -2.72 26.70 7.03
N TRP A 255 -1.65 26.71 7.82
CA TRP A 255 -1.70 26.60 9.28
C TRP A 255 -1.36 27.89 10.02
N TYR A 256 -2.05 28.11 11.14
CA TYR A 256 -1.84 29.25 12.01
C TYR A 256 -1.94 28.86 13.49
N CYS A 257 -1.09 29.48 14.32
CA CYS A 257 -1.17 29.36 15.77
C CYS A 257 -2.41 30.07 16.33
N LYS A 258 -2.80 31.19 15.72
CA LYS A 258 -3.95 32.01 16.12
C LYS A 258 -4.49 32.87 14.98
N ARG A 259 -5.70 33.42 15.16
CA ARG A 259 -6.43 34.16 14.12
C ARG A 259 -5.71 35.43 13.70
N GLU A 260 -5.01 36.08 14.62
CA GLU A 260 -4.25 37.30 14.35
C GLU A 260 -3.16 37.05 13.29
N CYS A 261 -2.44 35.93 13.39
CA CYS A 261 -1.42 35.55 12.42
C CYS A 261 -2.03 35.25 11.04
N GLN A 262 -3.23 34.66 10.99
CA GLN A 262 -3.94 34.45 9.72
C GLN A 262 -4.33 35.78 9.05
N VAL A 263 -4.84 36.73 9.83
CA VAL A 263 -5.25 38.04 9.30
C VAL A 263 -4.05 38.83 8.79
N GLN A 264 -2.93 38.81 9.53
CA GLN A 264 -1.68 39.45 9.10
C GLN A 264 -1.09 38.79 7.85
N HIS A 265 -1.14 37.46 7.74
CA HIS A 265 -0.65 36.74 6.56
C HIS A 265 -1.59 36.83 5.34
N TRP A 266 -2.84 37.30 5.52
CA TRP A 266 -3.89 37.21 4.51
C TRP A 266 -3.50 37.80 3.15
N GLN A 267 -2.80 38.93 3.11
CA GLN A 267 -2.40 39.56 1.85
C GLN A 267 -1.52 38.65 0.98
N LYS A 268 -0.65 37.85 1.60
CA LYS A 268 0.20 36.86 0.90
C LYS A 268 -0.58 35.57 0.63
N HIS A 269 -1.36 35.10 1.59
CA HIS A 269 -2.09 33.83 1.50
C HIS A 269 -3.29 33.86 0.53
N LYS A 270 -3.97 35.01 0.35
CA LYS A 270 -5.27 35.12 -0.35
C LYS A 270 -5.30 34.47 -1.73
N LYS A 271 -4.25 34.67 -2.55
CA LYS A 271 -4.17 34.10 -3.91
C LYS A 271 -4.13 32.58 -3.86
N ALA A 272 -3.22 32.00 -3.06
CA ALA A 272 -3.11 30.57 -2.87
C ALA A 272 -4.39 29.97 -2.24
N CYS A 273 -4.99 30.69 -1.27
CA CYS A 273 -6.24 30.30 -0.62
C CYS A 273 -7.38 30.12 -1.63
N ASN A 274 -7.55 31.05 -2.57
CA ASN A 274 -8.59 30.96 -3.58
C ASN A 274 -8.39 29.73 -4.48
N LEU A 275 -7.18 29.54 -5.02
CA LEU A 275 -6.87 28.41 -5.90
C LEU A 275 -7.16 27.06 -5.22
N MET A 276 -6.72 26.90 -3.98
CA MET A 276 -6.94 25.67 -3.21
C MET A 276 -8.42 25.47 -2.87
N ALA A 277 -9.14 26.54 -2.50
CA ALA A 277 -10.57 26.47 -2.21
C ALA A 277 -11.39 26.09 -3.45
N ASP A 278 -11.05 26.63 -4.62
CA ASP A 278 -11.71 26.31 -5.89
C ASP A 278 -11.44 24.85 -6.30
N ALA A 279 -10.21 24.37 -6.14
CA ALA A 279 -9.85 22.97 -6.38
C ALA A 279 -10.62 22.02 -5.45
N LEU A 280 -10.68 22.32 -4.15
CA LEU A 280 -11.46 21.52 -3.18
C LEU A 280 -12.96 21.51 -3.50
N LYS A 281 -13.51 22.64 -3.95
CA LYS A 281 -14.91 22.71 -4.38
C LYS A 281 -15.17 21.82 -5.59
N LYS A 282 -14.30 21.88 -6.60
CA LYS A 282 -14.39 21.04 -7.80
C LYS A 282 -14.29 19.55 -7.46
N ILE A 283 -13.37 19.16 -6.56
CA ILE A 283 -13.25 17.78 -6.08
C ILE A 283 -14.53 17.34 -5.37
N LYS A 284 -15.12 18.19 -4.52
CA LYS A 284 -16.38 17.91 -3.80
C LYS A 284 -17.60 17.83 -4.73
N GLU A 285 -17.60 18.57 -5.82
CA GLU A 285 -18.66 18.52 -6.84
C GLU A 285 -18.54 17.24 -7.68
N ASP A 286 -17.34 16.91 -8.18
CA ASP A 286 -17.05 15.65 -8.88
C ASP A 286 -17.37 14.42 -8.00
N LEU A 287 -17.27 14.57 -6.68
CA LEU A 287 -17.62 13.57 -5.66
C LEU A 287 -19.12 13.33 -5.51
N LYS A 288 -19.94 14.37 -5.65
CA LYS A 288 -21.40 14.31 -5.45
C LYS A 288 -22.16 13.83 -6.68
N VAL A 289 -21.50 13.74 -7.83
CA VAL A 289 -22.08 13.34 -9.12
C VAL A 289 -21.86 11.83 -9.39
N GLN A 290 -21.31 11.07 -8.45
CA GLN A 290 -21.24 9.62 -8.59
C GLN A 290 -22.65 9.00 -8.41
N PRO A 291 -23.15 8.18 -9.36
CA PRO A 291 -24.38 7.42 -9.18
C PRO A 291 -24.24 6.35 -8.08
#